data_AF-A0A9P0Z883-F1
#
_entry.id   AF-A0A9P0Z883-F1
#
_cell.length_a   1.000
_cell.length_b   1.000
_cell.length_c   1.000
_cell.angle_alpha   90.00
_cell.angle_beta   90.00
_cell.angle_gamma   90.00
#
_symmetry.space_group_name_H-M   'P 1'
#
loop_
_entity.id
_entity.type
_entity.pdbx_description
1 polymer ?
#
loop_
_entity_poly.entity_id
_entity_poly.type
_entity_poly.pdbx_seq_one_letter_code
_entity_poly.pdbx_strand_id
1 'polypeptide(L)'
;MRASILLPSWEVVTEGVKNQIWEAIQLTFDVPNTHELRRRWISYAGNRWTGFKTFLTSSYIFGDRSGENPTEKYQWISAETWQEFVRSRKDPTFLERRKKAQEIQAHNDCPHILSRGGYDLLEKKLMAEKLKEYEEASLANPSLGLKAPSPIPRHVKWKQGRIRRTGKYTSKRSLEIGEKILRRKSKGPLLPSVVMIS
;
A
#
# COMPACT_ATOMS: atom_id res chain seq x y z
N MET A 1 -14.29 12.71 -21.70
CA MET A 1 -15.51 12.03 -21.23
C MET A 1 -15.25 11.37 -19.87
N ARG A 2 -16.27 11.15 -19.04
CA ARG A 2 -16.09 10.72 -17.63
C ARG A 2 -17.20 9.73 -17.22
N ALA A 3 -16.85 8.72 -16.44
CA ALA A 3 -17.82 7.79 -15.86
C ALA A 3 -18.56 8.45 -14.68
N SER A 4 -19.87 8.22 -14.59
CA SER A 4 -20.70 8.74 -13.49
C SER A 4 -20.18 8.24 -12.13
N ILE A 5 -20.22 9.10 -11.12
CA ILE A 5 -19.85 8.75 -9.75
C ILE A 5 -20.89 7.88 -9.05
N LEU A 6 -22.10 7.79 -9.60
CA LEU A 6 -23.21 6.99 -9.07
C LEU A 6 -23.05 5.49 -9.35
N LEU A 7 -22.28 5.13 -10.37
CA LEU A 7 -22.03 3.72 -10.67
C LEU A 7 -21.31 3.06 -9.49
N PRO A 8 -21.72 1.86 -9.05
CA PRO A 8 -21.20 1.25 -7.83
C PRO A 8 -19.71 0.85 -7.97
N SER A 9 -19.33 0.34 -9.14
CA SER A 9 -17.97 -0.12 -9.44
C SER A 9 -17.57 0.15 -10.90
N TRP A 10 -16.29 0.01 -11.21
CA TRP A 10 -15.75 0.28 -12.56
C TRP A 10 -16.18 -0.77 -13.59
N GLU A 11 -16.43 -1.99 -13.13
CA GLU A 11 -16.86 -3.12 -13.94
C GLU A 11 -18.21 -2.84 -14.61
N VAL A 12 -19.11 -2.13 -13.90
CA VAL A 12 -20.45 -1.73 -14.38
C VAL A 12 -20.40 -0.59 -15.41
N VAL A 13 -19.27 0.14 -15.51
CA VAL A 13 -19.11 1.17 -16.53
C VAL A 13 -19.18 0.52 -17.91
N THR A 14 -20.07 1.02 -18.75
CA THR A 14 -20.35 0.45 -20.08
C THR A 14 -19.11 0.49 -20.97
N GLU A 15 -19.02 -0.47 -21.89
CA GLU A 15 -17.92 -0.51 -22.84
C GLU A 15 -17.91 0.71 -23.76
N GLY A 16 -19.07 1.30 -24.04
CA GLY A 16 -19.17 2.57 -24.78
C GLY A 16 -18.43 3.72 -24.08
N VAL A 17 -18.60 3.89 -22.76
CA VAL A 17 -17.85 4.92 -22.01
C VAL A 17 -16.36 4.60 -21.97
N LYS A 18 -15.99 3.32 -21.85
CA LYS A 18 -14.57 2.89 -21.88
C LYS A 18 -13.95 3.17 -23.26
N ASN A 19 -14.67 2.91 -24.36
CA ASN A 19 -14.25 3.22 -25.72
C ASN A 19 -14.02 4.73 -25.89
N GLN A 20 -14.97 5.55 -25.46
CA GLN A 20 -14.84 7.01 -25.51
C GLN A 20 -13.63 7.53 -24.72
N ILE A 21 -13.32 6.93 -23.56
CA ILE A 21 -12.11 7.26 -22.80
C ILE A 21 -10.86 6.86 -23.59
N TRP A 22 -10.87 5.69 -24.24
CA TRP A 22 -9.75 5.23 -25.06
C TRP A 22 -9.52 6.12 -26.28
N GLU A 23 -10.57 6.45 -27.03
CA GLU A 23 -10.52 7.36 -28.17
C GLU A 23 -9.97 8.74 -27.75
N ALA A 24 -10.41 9.28 -26.62
CA ALA A 24 -9.89 10.54 -26.10
C ALA A 24 -8.38 10.46 -25.77
N ILE A 25 -7.90 9.33 -25.27
CA ILE A 25 -6.47 9.09 -25.02
C ILE A 25 -5.70 9.07 -26.34
N GLN A 26 -6.20 8.35 -27.36
CA GLN A 26 -5.58 8.27 -28.67
C GLN A 26 -5.55 9.63 -29.41
N LEU A 27 -6.57 10.47 -29.20
CA LEU A 27 -6.59 11.82 -29.76
C LEU A 27 -5.61 12.76 -29.05
N THR A 28 -5.35 12.54 -27.77
CA THR A 28 -4.47 13.41 -26.97
C THR A 28 -3.00 12.98 -27.08
N PHE A 29 -2.75 11.68 -27.23
CA PHE A 29 -1.42 11.08 -27.22
C PHE A 29 -1.27 10.16 -28.42
N ASP A 30 -0.14 10.25 -29.12
CA ASP A 30 0.22 9.33 -30.19
C ASP A 30 0.57 7.95 -29.61
N VAL A 31 -0.46 7.12 -29.43
CA VAL A 31 -0.36 5.81 -28.78
C VAL A 31 -0.85 4.72 -29.74
N PRO A 32 -0.08 3.64 -29.94
CA PRO A 32 -0.51 2.52 -30.76
C PRO A 32 -1.83 1.91 -30.28
N ASN A 33 -2.76 1.66 -31.21
CA ASN A 33 -4.05 1.05 -30.91
C ASN A 33 -3.93 -0.47 -30.70
N THR A 34 -3.32 -0.87 -29.59
CA THR A 34 -3.17 -2.28 -29.19
C THR A 34 -4.10 -2.63 -28.06
N HIS A 35 -4.57 -3.88 -28.04
CA HIS A 35 -5.46 -4.39 -27.01
C HIS A 35 -4.82 -4.34 -25.62
N GLU A 36 -3.52 -4.63 -25.51
CA GLU A 36 -2.77 -4.65 -24.25
C GLU A 36 -2.66 -3.25 -23.65
N LEU A 37 -2.36 -2.24 -24.48
CA LEU A 37 -2.29 -0.86 -24.04
C LEU A 37 -3.68 -0.36 -23.63
N ARG A 38 -4.70 -0.58 -24.47
CA ARG A 38 -6.08 -0.24 -24.13
C ARG A 38 -6.47 -0.82 -22.78
N ARG A 39 -6.23 -2.12 -22.55
CA ARG A 39 -6.53 -2.80 -21.29
C ARG A 39 -5.84 -2.13 -20.09
N ARG A 40 -4.55 -1.80 -20.21
CA ARG A 40 -3.79 -1.11 -19.15
C ARG A 40 -4.33 0.28 -18.86
N TRP A 41 -4.61 1.06 -19.90
CA TRP A 41 -5.12 2.43 -19.78
C TRP A 41 -6.53 2.47 -19.19
N ILE A 42 -7.42 1.58 -19.63
CA ILE A 42 -8.77 1.46 -19.07
C ILE A 42 -8.74 1.00 -17.61
N SER A 43 -7.85 0.06 -17.27
CA SER A 43 -7.61 -0.32 -15.86
C SER A 43 -7.11 0.86 -15.03
N TYR A 44 -6.17 1.63 -15.56
CA TYR A 44 -5.64 2.82 -14.90
C TYR A 44 -6.72 3.90 -14.72
N ALA A 45 -7.55 4.14 -15.74
CA ALA A 45 -8.70 5.04 -15.66
C ALA A 45 -9.68 4.61 -14.56
N GLY A 46 -9.96 3.31 -14.45
CA GLY A 46 -10.80 2.76 -13.37
C GLY A 46 -10.23 2.96 -11.97
N ASN A 47 -8.92 2.79 -11.81
CA ASN A 47 -8.23 3.09 -10.55
C ASN A 47 -8.33 4.59 -10.21
N ARG A 48 -8.16 5.48 -11.19
CA ARG A 48 -8.28 6.93 -11.00
C ARG A 48 -9.72 7.35 -10.67
N TRP A 49 -10.71 6.77 -11.33
CA TRP A 49 -12.13 7.01 -11.03
C TRP A 49 -12.50 6.54 -9.61
N THR A 50 -12.05 5.34 -9.22
CA THR A 50 -12.26 4.83 -7.85
C THR A 50 -11.59 5.73 -6.82
N GLY A 51 -10.34 6.12 -7.06
CA GLY A 51 -9.61 7.06 -6.19
C GLY A 51 -10.30 8.42 -6.09
N PHE A 52 -10.89 8.91 -7.17
CA PHE A 52 -11.67 10.16 -7.18
C PHE A 52 -12.93 10.05 -6.30
N LYS A 53 -13.69 8.95 -6.40
CA LYS A 53 -14.83 8.69 -5.50
C LYS A 53 -14.42 8.60 -4.04
N THR A 54 -13.28 7.97 -3.76
CA THR A 54 -12.71 7.91 -2.40
C THR A 54 -12.37 9.31 -1.90
N PHE A 55 -11.71 10.13 -2.72
CA PHE A 55 -11.40 11.52 -2.39
C PHE A 55 -12.64 12.35 -2.09
N LEU A 56 -13.68 12.28 -2.94
CA LEU A 56 -14.95 12.96 -2.69
C LEU A 56 -15.55 12.54 -1.34
N THR A 57 -15.53 11.25 -1.05
CA THR A 57 -16.07 10.69 0.20
C THR A 57 -15.26 11.15 1.42
N SER A 58 -13.92 11.06 1.35
CA SER A 58 -13.04 11.38 2.48
C SER A 58 -12.93 12.87 2.74
N SER A 59 -13.03 13.72 1.72
CA SER A 59 -12.80 15.16 1.86
C SER A 59 -14.10 15.96 1.98
N TYR A 60 -15.08 15.72 1.10
CA TYR A 60 -16.29 16.54 1.01
C TYR A 60 -17.47 15.99 1.82
N ILE A 61 -17.45 14.72 2.21
CA ILE A 61 -18.53 14.11 3.01
C ILE A 61 -18.11 13.94 4.47
N PHE A 62 -16.95 13.32 4.72
CA PHE A 62 -16.50 12.95 6.07
C PHE A 62 -15.21 13.62 6.54
N GLY A 63 -14.68 14.60 5.81
CA GLY A 63 -13.42 15.26 6.13
C GLY A 63 -13.59 16.77 6.23
N ASP A 64 -12.46 17.46 6.20
CA ASP A 64 -12.38 18.88 6.55
C ASP A 64 -13.17 19.82 5.62
N ARG A 65 -13.53 19.36 4.42
CA ARG A 65 -14.36 20.10 3.46
C ARG A 65 -15.84 19.71 3.54
N SER A 66 -16.26 19.05 4.64
CA SER A 66 -17.66 18.73 4.87
C SER A 66 -18.48 20.02 4.90
N GLY A 67 -19.40 20.17 3.95
CA GLY A 67 -20.22 21.38 3.80
C GLY A 67 -19.86 22.21 2.57
N GLU A 68 -18.67 22.03 1.99
CA GLU A 68 -18.36 22.59 0.67
C GLU A 68 -19.10 21.83 -0.43
N ASN A 69 -19.46 22.54 -1.50
CA ASN A 69 -20.03 21.92 -2.68
C ASN A 69 -18.96 21.63 -3.75
N PRO A 70 -18.61 20.35 -4.02
CA PRO A 70 -17.60 20.02 -5.01
C PRO A 70 -18.03 20.34 -6.45
N THR A 71 -19.31 20.63 -6.72
CA THR A 71 -19.81 20.90 -8.08
C THR A 71 -19.24 22.17 -8.69
N GLU A 72 -18.80 23.16 -7.89
CA GLU A 72 -18.15 24.37 -8.39
C GLU A 72 -16.81 24.05 -9.07
N LYS A 73 -16.03 23.16 -8.43
CA LYS A 73 -14.74 22.70 -8.96
C LYS A 73 -14.90 21.64 -10.04
N TYR A 74 -15.89 20.77 -9.88
CA TYR A 74 -16.17 19.66 -10.78
C TYR A 74 -17.52 19.88 -11.47
N GLN A 75 -17.56 20.87 -12.36
CA GLN A 75 -18.78 21.33 -13.07
C GLN A 75 -19.51 20.23 -13.85
N TRP A 76 -18.85 19.12 -14.14
CA TRP A 76 -19.47 17.95 -14.79
C TRP A 76 -20.29 17.08 -13.83
N ILE A 77 -20.22 17.33 -12.53
CA ILE A 77 -21.08 16.71 -11.52
C ILE A 77 -22.23 17.68 -11.27
N SER A 78 -23.45 17.27 -11.62
CA SER A 78 -24.63 18.08 -11.32
C SER A 78 -24.94 18.07 -9.82
N ALA A 79 -25.69 19.05 -9.33
CA ALA A 79 -26.11 19.10 -7.94
C ALA A 79 -26.91 17.85 -7.55
N GLU A 80 -27.77 17.36 -8.44
CA GLU A 80 -28.56 16.15 -8.24
C GLU A 80 -27.68 14.91 -8.13
N THR A 81 -26.69 14.78 -9.04
CA THR A 81 -25.72 13.69 -9.03
C THR A 81 -24.90 13.70 -7.74
N TRP A 82 -24.52 14.88 -7.26
CA TRP A 82 -23.80 15.01 -5.99
C TRP A 82 -24.67 14.60 -4.80
N GLN A 83 -25.91 15.07 -4.73
CA GLN A 83 -26.83 14.71 -3.64
C GLN A 83 -27.09 13.20 -3.58
N GLU A 84 -27.31 12.56 -4.74
CA GLU A 84 -27.52 11.12 -4.81
C GLU A 84 -26.26 10.34 -4.38
N PHE A 85 -25.08 10.83 -4.77
CA PHE A 85 -23.83 10.26 -4.28
C PHE A 85 -23.70 10.41 -2.75
N VAL A 86 -24.04 11.57 -2.18
CA VAL A 86 -24.03 11.78 -0.73
C VAL A 86 -25.00 10.82 -0.02
N ARG A 87 -26.22 10.63 -0.54
CA ARG A 87 -27.17 9.64 -0.02
C ARG A 87 -26.56 8.24 -0.01
N SER A 88 -25.94 7.82 -1.11
CA SER A 88 -25.28 6.51 -1.19
C SER A 88 -24.16 6.31 -0.16
N ARG A 89 -23.52 7.39 0.33
CA ARG A 89 -22.47 7.32 1.37
C ARG A 89 -23.01 7.47 2.79
N LYS A 90 -24.23 7.99 2.95
CA LYS A 90 -24.95 8.04 4.22
C LYS A 90 -25.82 6.81 4.46
N ASP A 91 -25.94 5.94 3.46
CA ASP A 91 -26.59 4.66 3.59
C ASP A 91 -26.01 3.83 4.76
N PRO A 92 -26.85 3.25 5.63
CA PRO A 92 -26.40 2.50 6.79
C PRO A 92 -25.43 1.36 6.46
N THR A 93 -25.65 0.64 5.36
CA THR A 93 -24.79 -0.49 4.96
C THR A 93 -23.39 -0.01 4.57
N PHE A 94 -23.30 1.16 3.93
CA PHE A 94 -22.03 1.78 3.62
C PHE A 94 -21.30 2.24 4.89
N LEU A 95 -22.03 2.90 5.80
CA LEU A 95 -21.47 3.39 7.07
C LEU A 95 -20.94 2.25 7.94
N GLU A 96 -21.66 1.13 8.02
CA GLU A 96 -21.22 -0.06 8.75
C GLU A 96 -19.91 -0.63 8.17
N ARG A 97 -19.86 -0.82 6.84
CA ARG A 97 -18.64 -1.26 6.14
C ARG A 97 -17.47 -0.33 6.38
N ARG A 98 -17.71 0.99 6.33
CA ARG A 98 -16.69 2.01 6.61
C ARG A 98 -16.19 1.90 8.05
N LYS A 99 -17.09 1.82 9.03
CA LYS A 99 -16.75 1.73 10.45
C LYS A 99 -15.90 0.49 10.73
N LYS A 100 -16.31 -0.68 10.23
CA LYS A 100 -15.54 -1.93 10.35
C LYS A 100 -14.13 -1.80 9.77
N ALA A 101 -13.98 -1.18 8.60
CA ALA A 101 -12.67 -0.94 8.01
C ALA A 101 -11.80 0.01 8.86
N GLN A 102 -12.40 1.04 9.46
CA GLN A 102 -11.71 1.95 10.38
C GLN A 102 -11.26 1.25 11.66
N GLU A 103 -12.09 0.38 12.22
CA GLU A 103 -11.76 -0.43 13.41
C GLU A 103 -10.59 -1.37 13.11
N ILE A 104 -10.62 -2.11 11.99
CA ILE A 104 -9.50 -2.97 11.55
C ILE A 104 -8.21 -2.15 11.41
N GLN A 105 -8.30 -0.95 10.82
CA GLN A 105 -7.15 -0.09 10.64
C GLN A 105 -6.62 0.46 11.97
N ALA A 106 -7.50 0.77 12.94
CA ALA A 106 -7.11 1.24 14.26
C ALA A 106 -6.31 0.19 15.05
N HIS A 107 -6.58 -1.11 14.83
CA HIS A 107 -5.83 -2.21 15.43
C HIS A 107 -4.49 -2.54 14.74
N ASN A 108 -4.10 -1.80 13.69
CA ASN A 108 -2.81 -1.98 13.02
C ASN A 108 -1.68 -1.22 13.74
N ASP A 109 -1.27 -1.73 14.90
CA ASP A 109 -0.28 -1.05 15.77
C ASP A 109 1.15 -0.98 15.19
N CYS A 110 1.49 -1.88 14.27
CA CYS A 110 2.85 -2.01 13.72
C CYS A 110 2.85 -2.05 12.18
N PRO A 111 2.42 -0.96 11.52
CA PRO A 111 2.30 -0.92 10.08
C PRO A 111 3.68 -1.02 9.43
N HIS A 112 3.80 -1.90 8.44
CA HIS A 112 4.97 -1.94 7.56
C HIS A 112 4.84 -0.88 6.46
N ILE A 113 5.97 -0.43 5.92
CA ILE A 113 6.04 0.57 4.83
C ILE A 113 6.61 0.01 3.54
N LEU A 114 6.64 -1.32 3.43
CA LEU A 114 7.00 -1.99 2.18
C LEU A 114 6.00 -1.66 1.08
N SER A 115 6.51 -1.23 -0.06
CA SER A 115 5.73 -0.91 -1.26
C SER A 115 5.32 -2.20 -1.99
N ARG A 116 4.92 -2.09 -3.26
CA ARG A 116 4.47 -3.21 -4.12
C ARG A 116 5.42 -4.41 -4.15
N GLY A 117 6.73 -4.18 -3.97
CA GLY A 117 7.72 -5.26 -3.93
C GLY A 117 7.73 -6.09 -2.64
N GLY A 118 7.04 -5.65 -1.58
CA GLY A 118 6.87 -6.39 -0.34
C GLY A 118 8.19 -6.82 0.32
N TYR A 119 8.15 -7.97 0.99
CA TYR A 119 9.32 -8.57 1.63
C TYR A 119 10.29 -9.21 0.63
N ASP A 120 9.80 -9.66 -0.53
CA ASP A 120 10.63 -10.30 -1.56
C ASP A 120 11.67 -9.32 -2.12
N LEU A 121 11.24 -8.10 -2.45
CA LEU A 121 12.15 -7.05 -2.91
C LEU A 121 13.08 -6.59 -1.78
N LEU A 122 12.58 -6.50 -0.55
CA LEU A 122 13.41 -6.15 0.61
C LEU A 122 14.52 -7.19 0.81
N GLU A 123 14.20 -8.46 0.73
CA GLU A 123 15.15 -9.56 0.91
C GLU A 123 16.23 -9.55 -0.18
N LYS A 124 15.85 -9.35 -1.44
CA LYS A 124 16.81 -9.20 -2.55
C LYS A 124 17.80 -8.06 -2.30
N LYS A 125 17.33 -6.92 -1.81
CA LYS A 125 18.20 -5.77 -1.47
C LYS A 125 19.17 -6.08 -0.34
N LEU A 126 18.64 -6.62 0.77
CA LEU A 126 19.46 -6.98 1.93
C LEU A 126 20.48 -8.07 1.61
N MET A 127 20.13 -9.05 0.77
CA MET A 127 21.07 -10.08 0.31
C MET A 127 22.17 -9.49 -0.59
N ALA A 128 21.84 -8.55 -1.48
CA ALA A 128 22.82 -7.88 -2.33
C ALA A 128 23.80 -7.03 -1.51
N GLU A 129 23.30 -6.28 -0.51
CA GLU A 129 24.14 -5.54 0.45
C GLU A 129 25.07 -6.49 1.22
N LYS A 130 24.53 -7.57 1.76
CA LYS A 130 25.31 -8.58 2.50
C LYS A 130 26.36 -9.27 1.63
N LEU A 131 26.06 -9.52 0.36
CA LEU A 131 27.03 -10.11 -0.58
C LEU A 131 28.17 -9.13 -0.86
N LYS A 132 27.85 -7.85 -1.07
CA LYS A 132 28.86 -6.81 -1.26
C LYS A 132 29.78 -6.66 -0.05
N GLU A 133 29.23 -6.61 1.16
CA GLU A 133 30.01 -6.58 2.41
C GLU A 133 30.93 -7.80 2.53
N TYR A 134 30.45 -8.97 2.11
CA TYR A 134 31.21 -10.20 2.15
C TYR A 134 32.39 -10.21 1.16
N GLU A 135 32.17 -9.71 -0.06
CA GLU A 135 33.23 -9.54 -1.07
C GLU A 135 34.31 -8.57 -0.58
N GLU A 136 33.91 -7.42 -0.02
CA GLU A 136 34.84 -6.43 0.54
C GLU A 136 35.65 -7.02 1.72
N ALA A 137 34.99 -7.76 2.62
CA ALA A 137 35.66 -8.44 3.73
C ALA A 137 36.62 -9.54 3.26
N SER A 138 36.26 -10.28 2.20
CA SER A 138 37.12 -11.31 1.60
C SER A 138 38.35 -10.73 0.94
N LEU A 139 38.24 -9.54 0.32
CA LEU A 139 39.40 -8.81 -0.23
C LEU A 139 40.34 -8.36 0.89
N ALA A 140 39.78 -7.91 2.02
CA ALA A 140 40.56 -7.47 3.18
C ALA A 140 41.23 -8.63 3.94
N ASN A 141 40.63 -9.82 3.95
CA ASN A 141 41.16 -11.03 4.61
C ASN A 141 40.99 -12.27 3.73
N PRO A 142 41.98 -12.61 2.88
CA PRO A 142 41.92 -13.75 1.95
C PRO A 142 41.74 -15.12 2.62
N SER A 143 42.00 -15.21 3.93
CA SER A 143 41.87 -16.45 4.71
C SER A 143 40.41 -16.83 5.04
N LEU A 144 39.43 -15.93 4.83
CA LEU A 144 38.04 -16.16 5.25
C LEU A 144 37.29 -17.23 4.42
N GLY A 145 37.78 -17.58 3.22
CA GLY A 145 37.23 -18.60 2.32
C GLY A 145 35.81 -18.31 1.83
N LEU A 146 35.57 -18.32 0.51
CA LEU A 146 34.28 -18.01 -0.12
C LEU A 146 33.15 -18.97 0.30
N LYS A 147 32.40 -18.62 1.34
CA LYS A 147 31.15 -19.26 1.75
C LYS A 147 29.98 -18.37 1.34
N ALA A 148 28.95 -19.00 0.77
CA ALA A 148 27.72 -18.29 0.41
C ALA A 148 27.13 -17.56 1.64
N PRO A 149 26.73 -16.28 1.52
CA PRO A 149 26.13 -15.55 2.63
C PRO A 149 24.87 -16.25 3.15
N SER A 150 24.73 -16.37 4.47
CA SER A 150 23.53 -16.95 5.06
C SER A 150 22.26 -16.14 4.73
N PRO A 151 21.08 -16.76 4.66
CA PRO A 151 19.82 -16.05 4.42
C PRO A 151 19.55 -14.94 5.44
N ILE A 152 18.83 -13.89 5.01
CA ILE A 152 18.47 -12.78 5.91
C ILE A 152 17.46 -13.25 6.97
N PRO A 153 17.77 -13.11 8.28
CA PRO A 153 16.86 -13.54 9.33
C PRO A 153 15.52 -12.78 9.30
N ARG A 154 14.42 -13.48 9.58
CA ARG A 154 13.05 -12.91 9.60
C ARG A 154 12.94 -11.61 10.42
N HIS A 155 13.58 -11.56 11.58
CA HIS A 155 13.50 -10.40 12.47
C HIS A 155 14.20 -9.16 11.89
N VAL A 156 15.25 -9.34 11.08
CA VAL A 156 15.90 -8.25 10.33
C VAL A 156 14.93 -7.71 9.28
N LYS A 157 14.30 -8.60 8.50
CA LYS A 157 13.26 -8.23 7.53
C LYS A 157 12.11 -7.48 8.19
N TRP A 158 11.62 -7.98 9.34
CA TRP A 158 10.53 -7.35 10.10
C TRP A 158 10.87 -5.93 10.57
N LYS A 159 12.10 -5.71 11.05
CA LYS A 159 12.60 -4.38 11.46
C LYS A 159 12.70 -3.45 10.27
N GLN A 160 13.37 -3.87 9.19
CA GLN A 160 13.59 -3.03 8.02
C GLN A 160 12.27 -2.66 7.31
N GLY A 161 11.29 -3.55 7.31
CA GLY A 161 9.94 -3.23 6.83
C GLY A 161 9.21 -2.16 7.62
N ARG A 162 9.72 -1.74 8.79
CA ARG A 162 9.11 -0.76 9.72
C ARG A 162 10.04 0.41 10.06
N ILE A 163 11.15 0.56 9.36
CA ILE A 163 12.07 1.68 9.52
C ILE A 163 11.89 2.63 8.34
N ARG A 164 11.59 3.90 8.63
CA ARG A 164 11.51 4.97 7.62
C ARG A 164 12.90 5.28 7.09
N ARG A 165 12.99 5.98 5.95
CA ARG A 165 14.27 6.49 5.42
C ARG A 165 15.04 7.37 6.41
N THR A 166 14.33 7.99 7.36
CA THR A 166 14.91 8.78 8.45
C THR A 166 15.57 7.92 9.56
N GLY A 167 15.53 6.59 9.46
CA GLY A 167 16.02 5.65 10.47
C GLY A 167 15.05 5.40 11.63
N LYS A 168 13.97 6.18 11.74
CA LYS A 168 12.96 6.03 12.80
C LYS A 168 11.95 4.93 12.49
N TYR A 169 11.46 4.24 13.52
CA TYR A 169 10.38 3.26 13.36
C TYR A 169 9.06 3.93 12.93
N THR A 170 8.18 3.14 12.32
CA THR A 170 6.87 3.58 11.84
C THR A 170 5.89 3.93 12.96
N SER A 171 6.00 3.24 14.10
CA SER A 171 5.20 3.47 15.31
C SER A 171 6.02 3.22 16.57
N LYS A 172 5.59 3.80 17.70
CA LYS A 172 6.17 3.54 19.03
C LYS A 172 6.14 2.04 19.35
N ARG A 173 5.04 1.36 19.03
CA ARG A 173 4.91 -0.08 19.24
C ARG A 173 5.93 -0.87 18.42
N SER A 174 6.21 -0.45 17.19
CA SER A 174 7.22 -1.09 16.34
C SER A 174 8.63 -0.96 16.94
N LEU A 175 8.95 0.19 17.53
CA LEU A 175 10.20 0.42 18.25
C LEU A 175 10.34 -0.53 19.45
N GLU A 176 9.34 -0.57 20.33
CA GLU A 176 9.33 -1.44 21.52
C GLU A 176 9.56 -2.91 21.16
N ILE A 177 8.88 -3.40 20.13
CA ILE A 177 9.05 -4.78 19.64
C ILE A 177 10.45 -4.97 19.05
N GLY A 178 10.95 -4.01 18.27
CA GLY A 178 12.28 -4.03 17.68
C GLY A 178 13.39 -4.12 18.74
N GLU A 179 13.28 -3.35 19.82
CA GLU A 179 14.20 -3.39 20.96
C GLU A 179 14.10 -4.72 21.72
N LYS A 180 12.89 -5.23 21.94
CA LYS A 180 12.68 -6.53 22.59
C LYS A 180 13.30 -7.68 21.79
N ILE A 181 13.25 -7.63 20.47
CA ILE A 181 13.90 -8.59 19.57
C ILE A 181 15.42 -8.57 19.77
N LEU A 182 16.03 -7.38 19.84
CA LEU A 182 17.47 -7.22 20.07
C LEU A 182 17.89 -7.77 21.44
N ARG A 183 17.15 -7.42 22.50
CA ARG A 183 17.40 -7.92 23.87
C ARG A 183 17.30 -9.44 23.97
N ARG A 184 16.38 -10.08 23.22
CA ARG A 184 16.28 -11.55 23.20
C ARG A 184 17.46 -12.20 22.48
N LYS A 185 17.98 -11.56 21.43
CA LYS A 185 19.16 -12.05 20.71
C LYS A 185 20.44 -11.94 21.55
N SER A 186 20.58 -10.89 22.36
CA SER A 186 21.75 -10.72 23.24
C SER A 186 21.80 -11.72 24.41
N LYS A 187 20.65 -12.30 24.81
CA LYS A 187 20.56 -13.25 25.93
C LYS A 187 20.82 -14.72 25.55
N GLY A 188 21.14 -15.03 24.30
CA GLY A 188 21.29 -16.42 23.83
C GLY A 188 19.97 -17.21 23.87
N PRO A 189 19.94 -18.45 23.35
CA PRO A 189 18.76 -19.31 23.50
C PRO A 189 18.52 -19.60 24.99
N LEU A 190 17.27 -19.47 25.44
CA LEU A 190 16.85 -20.02 26.72
C LEU A 190 17.00 -21.54 26.61
N LEU A 191 17.98 -22.11 27.31
CA LEU A 191 18.01 -23.55 27.54
C LEU A 191 16.68 -23.93 28.18
N PRO A 192 15.97 -24.97 27.70
CA PRO A 192 14.80 -25.45 28.41
C PRO A 192 15.25 -25.82 29.82
N SER A 193 14.54 -25.30 30.82
CA SER A 193 14.65 -25.73 32.21
C SER A 193 14.43 -27.23 32.22
N VAL A 194 15.52 -28.02 32.30
CA VAL A 194 15.44 -29.43 32.63
C VAL A 194 14.90 -29.46 34.06
N VAL A 195 13.59 -29.66 34.18
CA VAL A 195 12.99 -30.06 35.43
C VAL A 195 13.56 -31.45 35.72
N MET A 196 14.59 -31.50 36.55
CA MET A 196 15.09 -32.75 37.13
C MET A 196 13.97 -33.27 38.04
N ILE A 197 13.16 -34.19 37.52
CA ILE A 197 12.34 -35.06 38.33
C ILE A 197 13.24 -36.24 38.69
N SER A 198 13.73 -36.27 39.94
CA SER A 198 14.16 -37.45 40.69
C SER A 198 14.30 -37.04 42.15
#